data_AF-A0A5C7WAC2-F1
#
_entry.id   AF-A0A5C7WAC2-F1
#
_cell.length_a   1.000
_cell.length_b   1.000
_cell.length_c   1.000
_cell.angle_alpha   90.00
_cell.angle_beta   90.00
_cell.angle_gamma   90.00
#
_symmetry.space_group_name_H-M   'P 1'
#
loop_
_entity.id
_entity.type
_entity.pdbx_description
1 polymer ?
#
loop_
_entity_poly.entity_id
_entity_poly.type
_entity_poly.pdbx_seq_one_letter_code
_entity_poly.pdbx_strand_id
1 'polypeptide(L)' 'MNTVLIKPHFTEKSLKATSNSGFTFQVDQFATKSQIKEVIEATFAVKVVRISTRLSHVPGKRSATRRSTSR' A
#
# COMPACT_ATOMS: atom_id res chain seq x y z
N MET A 1 3.13 7.56 17.29
CA MET A 1 1.88 7.43 16.51
C MET A 1 2.23 6.78 15.18
N ASN A 2 2.16 5.45 15.09
CA ASN A 2 2.63 4.73 13.90
C ASN A 2 1.52 4.66 12.86
N THR A 3 1.62 5.47 11.81
CA THR A 3 0.68 5.46 10.68
C THR A 3 0.98 4.28 9.75
N VAL A 4 0.46 3.09 10.10
CA VAL A 4 0.64 1.84 9.32
C VAL A 4 -0.13 1.86 8.00
N LEU A 5 -1.34 2.45 7.98
CA LEU A 5 -2.16 2.60 6.79
C LEU A 5 -1.89 3.97 6.14
N ILE A 6 -1.50 3.95 4.86
CA ILE A 6 -1.17 5.18 4.10
C ILE A 6 -2.38 5.63 3.27
N LYS A 7 -2.87 4.76 2.38
CA LYS A 7 -4.01 5.06 1.49
C LYS A 7 -4.63 3.80 0.88
N PRO A 8 -5.90 3.84 0.43
CA PRO A 8 -6.46 2.78 -0.40
C PRO A 8 -5.79 2.76 -1.79
N HIS A 9 -5.68 1.57 -2.38
CA HIS A 9 -5.08 1.38 -3.70
C HIS A 9 -6.16 1.05 -4.74
N PHE A 10 -6.56 2.06 -5.53
CA PHE A 10 -7.61 1.95 -6.54
C PHE A 10 -7.05 1.68 -7.94
N THR A 11 -7.24 0.47 -8.42
CA THR A 11 -7.03 0.02 -9.81
C THR A 11 -8.13 -0.94 -10.23
N GLU A 12 -8.31 -1.17 -11.53
CA GLU A 12 -9.28 -2.15 -12.07
C GLU A 12 -9.15 -3.53 -11.39
N LYS A 13 -7.91 -3.97 -11.15
CA LYS A 13 -7.62 -5.22 -10.45
C LYS A 13 -8.09 -5.21 -9.00
N SER A 14 -7.91 -4.10 -8.27
CA SER A 14 -8.40 -3.97 -6.89
C SER A 14 -9.92 -4.00 -6.83
N LEU A 15 -10.60 -3.37 -7.79
CA LEU A 15 -12.06 -3.36 -7.89
C LEU A 15 -12.59 -4.78 -8.17
N LYS A 16 -11.92 -5.54 -9.04
CA LYS A 16 -12.25 -6.96 -9.27
C LYS A 16 -12.10 -7.81 -8.01
N ALA A 17 -11.13 -7.49 -7.14
CA ALA A 17 -10.96 -8.20 -5.87
C ALA A 17 -12.09 -7.89 -4.87
N THR A 18 -12.69 -6.70 -4.94
CA THR A 18 -13.80 -6.28 -4.07
C THR A 18 -15.04 -7.16 -4.22
N SER A 19 -15.31 -7.71 -5.42
CA SER A 19 -16.39 -8.69 -5.62
C SER A 19 -16.25 -9.94 -4.72
N ASN A 20 -15.02 -10.26 -4.32
CA ASN A 20 -14.70 -11.35 -3.41
C ASN A 20 -14.37 -10.86 -1.99
N SER A 21 -14.89 -9.70 -1.57
CA SER A 21 -14.59 -9.04 -0.28
C SER A 21 -13.11 -8.70 -0.05
N GLY A 22 -12.32 -8.60 -1.12
CA GLY A 22 -10.92 -8.23 -1.07
C GLY A 22 -10.70 -6.72 -1.19
N PHE A 23 -9.88 -6.16 -0.30
CA PHE A 23 -9.47 -4.76 -0.33
C PHE A 23 -7.95 -4.64 -0.34
N THR A 24 -7.44 -3.61 -1.04
CA THR A 24 -5.99 -3.40 -1.23
C THR A 24 -5.61 -2.03 -0.71
N PHE A 25 -4.58 -1.97 0.13
CA PHE A 25 -4.09 -0.75 0.76
C PHE A 25 -2.59 -0.61 0.55
N GLN A 26 -2.14 0.64 0.44
CA GLN A 26 -0.74 0.97 0.62
C GLN A 26 -0.47 1.14 2.11
N VAL A 27 0.57 0.45 2.59
CA VAL A 27 0.97 0.40 3.99
C VAL A 27 2.43 0.83 4.14
N ASP A 28 2.84 1.11 5.37
CA ASP A 28 4.25 1.33 5.70
C ASP A 28 5.10 0.10 5.34
N GLN A 29 6.29 0.32 4.79
CA GLN A 29 7.17 -0.76 4.32
C GLN A 29 7.70 -1.65 5.45
N PHE A 30 7.82 -1.10 6.67
CA PHE A 30 8.35 -1.79 7.84
C PHE A 30 7.24 -2.43 8.69
N ALA A 31 5.97 -2.28 8.29
CA ALA A 31 4.85 -2.85 9.02
C ALA A 31 4.79 -4.38 8.88
N THR A 32 4.62 -5.06 10.01
CA THR A 32 4.40 -6.51 10.04
C THR A 32 2.93 -6.85 9.78
N LYS A 33 2.64 -8.08 9.33
CA LYS A 33 1.26 -8.51 9.05
C LYS A 33 0.35 -8.46 10.28
N SER A 34 0.88 -8.70 11.48
CA SER A 34 0.12 -8.61 12.73
C SER A 34 -0.33 -7.18 13.01
N GLN A 35 0.59 -6.22 12.87
CA GLN A 35 0.27 -4.79 13.04
C GLN A 35 -0.77 -4.33 12.02
N ILE A 36 -0.63 -4.73 10.75
CA ILE A 36 -1.61 -4.38 9.70
C ILE A 36 -2.99 -4.94 10.05
N LYS A 37 -3.06 -6.18 10.58
CA LYS A 37 -4.32 -6.79 11.00
C LYS A 37 -4.98 -5.98 12.10
N GLU A 38 -4.26 -5.73 13.19
CA GLU A 38 -4.77 -5.00 14.36
C GLU A 38 -5.28 -3.62 13.99
N VAL A 39 -4.53 -2.89 13.16
CA VAL A 39 -4.92 -1.53 12.73
C VAL A 39 -6.17 -1.57 11.84
N ILE A 40 -6.30 -2.51 10.92
CA ILE A 40 -7.50 -2.64 10.07
C ILE A 40 -8.72 -3.04 10.89
N GLU A 41 -8.59 -4.03 11.78
CA GLU A 41 -9.68 -4.47 12.65
C GLU A 41 -10.14 -3.31 13.56
N ALA A 42 -9.22 -2.52 14.10
CA ALA A 42 -9.54 -1.37 14.96
C ALA A 42 -10.16 -0.19 14.18
N THR A 43 -9.65 0.13 12.98
CA THR A 43 -10.09 1.32 12.21
C THR A 43 -11.46 1.12 11.58
N PHE A 44 -11.74 -0.11 11.10
CA PHE A 44 -12.95 -0.39 10.33
C PHE A 44 -13.94 -1.30 11.06
N ALA A 45 -13.63 -1.74 12.28
CA ALA A 45 -14.47 -2.64 13.09
C ALA A 45 -14.88 -3.93 12.35
N VAL A 46 -13.97 -4.49 11.55
CA VAL A 46 -14.19 -5.72 10.76
C VAL A 46 -13.30 -6.86 11.22
N LYS A 47 -13.65 -8.10 10.88
CA LYS A 47 -12.80 -9.27 11.13
C LYS A 47 -11.98 -9.64 9.90
N VAL A 48 -10.66 -9.73 10.04
CA VAL A 48 -9.76 -10.05 8.93
C VAL A 48 -9.45 -11.55 8.90
N VAL A 49 -9.83 -12.20 7.79
CA VAL A 49 -9.60 -13.64 7.57
C VAL A 49 -8.15 -13.92 7.16
N ARG A 50 -7.63 -13.18 6.17
CA ARG A 50 -6.28 -13.40 5.62
C ARG A 50 -5.69 -12.11 5.08
N ILE A 51 -4.37 -11.96 5.22
CA ILE A 51 -3.60 -10.84 4.67
C ILE A 51 -2.46 -11.36 3.81
N SER A 52 -2.25 -10.73 2.65
CA SER A 52 -1.06 -10.88 1.81
C SER A 52 -0.42 -9.53 1.55
N THR A 53 0.87 -9.40 1.80
CA THR A 53 1.65 -8.19 1.54
C THR A 53 2.67 -8.45 0.43
N ARG A 54 2.96 -7.43 -0.37
CA ARG A 54 4.01 -7.45 -1.41
C ARG A 54 4.70 -6.10 -1.42
N LEU A 55 6.02 -6.11 -1.60
CA LEU A 55 6.81 -4.90 -1.82
C LEU A 55 6.66 -4.47 -3.28
N SER A 56 6.23 -3.22 -3.51
CA SER A 56 6.12 -2.65 -4.85
C SER A 56 7.44 -1.99 -5.24
N HIS A 57 8.19 -2.60 -6.15
CA HIS A 57 9.32 -1.94 -6.79
C HIS A 57 8.83 -1.15 -8.00
N VAL A 58 8.76 0.17 -7.86
CA VAL A 58 8.45 1.06 -8.99
C VAL A 58 9.77 1.62 -9.51
N PRO A 59 10.15 1.35 -10.77
CA PRO A 59 11.36 1.92 -11.33
C PRO A 59 11.26 3.44 -11.35
N GLY A 60 12.34 4.11 -10.96
CA GLY A 60 12.41 5.57 -10.99
C GLY A 60 12.15 6.10 -12.40
N LYS A 61 11.37 7.18 -12.50
CA LYS A 61 11.19 7.88 -13.78
C LYS A 61 12.51 8.55 -14.15
N ARG A 62 12.99 8.33 -15.37
CA ARG A 62 14.15 9.05 -15.92
C ARG A 62 13.76 10.51 -16.14
N SER A 63 14.37 11.42 -15.41
CA SER A 63 14.22 12.86 -15.69
C SER A 63 15.12 13.24 -16.86
N ALA A 64 14.57 13.94 -17.85
CA ALA A 64 15.28 14.40 -19.04
C ALA A 64 16.08 15.70 -18.80
N THR A 65 16.04 16.27 -17.59
CA THR A 65 16.82 17.45 -17.25
C THR A 65 18.31 17.13 -17.36
N ARG A 66 18.95 17.63 -18.42
CA ARG A 66 20.42 17.68 -18.49
C ARG A 66 20.86 18.49 -17.27
N ARG A 67 21.71 17.94 -16.41
CA ARG A 67 22.43 18.76 -15.43
C ARG A 67 23.25 19.76 -16.26
N SER A 68 22.79 21.01 -16.36
CA SER A 68 23.65 22.08 -16.84
C SER A 68 24.74 22.21 -15.80
N THR A 69 25.87 21.55 -16.03
CA THR A 69 27.08 21.86 -15.26
C THR A 69 27.41 23.30 -15.57
N SER A 70 27.09 24.22 -14.65
CA SER A 70 27.68 25.56 -14.68
C SER A 70 29.18 25.35 -14.52
N ARG A 71 29.93 25.78 -15.54
CA ARG A 71 31.38 25.75 -15.56
C ARG A 71 31.97 26.66 -14.48
#